data_AF-A0A1A8RES0-F1
#
_entry.id   AF-A0A1A8RES0-F1
#
_cell.length_a   1.000
_cell.length_b   1.000
_cell.length_c   1.000
_cell.angle_alpha   90.00
_cell.angle_beta   90.00
_cell.angle_gamma   90.00
#
_symmetry.space_group_name_H-M   'P 1'
#
loop_
_entity.id
_entity.type
_entity.pdbx_description
1 polymer ?
#
loop_
_entity_poly.entity_id
_entity_poly.type
_entity_poly.pdbx_seq_one_letter_code
_entity_poly.pdbx_strand_id
1 'polypeptide(L)'
;EKKKPISDTISKAKTKQVVKLLSNKRSQAVGILMSSIHLDMKDIQNAVLNMDNTVVDLETLQALYENRAQAEEIDGIKKHVESTKDKEDAKPLDKPEQFLHQLSQISHFSERVFCILFQSTFHECITLILRKMEILQRVCKTLQSSKGVLQVLGLVLAFGNFMNGGNRSRGQADGFTLDILPKLKDVKSSDNSMSLLSYVVAYYLRHFDEDAGRETCAYPLPEPQDLFQASQMKFEDFQRDLRKLRKDLNACSAETEKVYKLSSEENLQPFKEKMEEFLNHAKLELETQEKQLADTQKIFLGLSVSFSVKPKAGEKDVSLNTFFSIWHEFSTDFKEQWKKQNKLMLQQRVKKAEECFKQARQKPDYNVMPKNTTGIKAKLGKKI
;
A
#
# COMPACT_ATOMS: atom_id res chain seq x y z
N GLU A 1 -31.81 11.81 15.76
CA GLU A 1 -32.93 10.83 15.71
C GLU A 1 -32.62 9.75 14.68
N LYS A 2 -33.05 8.50 14.87
CA LYS A 2 -32.89 7.45 13.85
C LYS A 2 -33.87 7.74 12.70
N LYS A 3 -33.35 7.96 11.49
CA LYS A 3 -34.17 8.17 10.29
C LYS A 3 -34.94 6.90 9.96
N LYS A 4 -36.15 7.06 9.44
CA LYS A 4 -37.03 5.95 9.03
C LYS A 4 -36.61 5.43 7.65
N PRO A 5 -36.98 4.18 7.28
CA PRO A 5 -36.78 3.68 5.93
C PRO A 5 -37.42 4.59 4.88
N ILE A 6 -36.80 4.72 3.70
CA ILE A 6 -37.34 5.57 2.63
C ILE A 6 -38.69 5.06 2.11
N SER A 7 -38.97 3.76 2.27
CA SER A 7 -40.29 3.17 2.02
C SER A 7 -41.41 3.79 2.88
N ASP A 8 -41.09 4.36 4.04
CA ASP A 8 -42.04 4.96 4.97
C ASP A 8 -42.22 6.46 4.76
N THR A 9 -41.28 7.11 4.09
CA THR A 9 -41.32 8.55 3.78
C THR A 9 -42.01 8.85 2.45
N ILE A 10 -42.06 7.86 1.55
CA ILE A 10 -42.86 7.91 0.32
C ILE A 10 -44.36 7.77 0.65
N SER A 11 -45.17 8.64 0.05
CA SER A 11 -46.58 8.83 0.42
C SER A 11 -47.36 7.50 0.45
N LYS A 12 -48.03 7.24 1.58
CA LYS A 12 -49.01 6.15 1.65
C LYS A 12 -50.27 6.61 0.94
N ALA A 13 -50.55 6.07 -0.24
CA ALA A 13 -51.85 6.24 -0.88
C ALA A 13 -52.94 5.70 0.07
N LYS A 14 -53.83 6.57 0.55
CA LYS A 14 -55.02 6.17 1.32
C LYS A 14 -55.94 5.40 0.38
N THR A 15 -55.93 4.07 0.45
CA THR A 15 -56.99 3.17 -0.02
C THR A 15 -57.46 3.29 -1.49
N LYS A 16 -56.66 3.86 -2.41
CA LYS A 16 -56.89 3.78 -3.87
C LYS A 16 -56.08 2.62 -4.47
N GLN A 17 -56.65 1.88 -5.42
CA GLN A 17 -55.89 0.89 -6.22
C GLN A 17 -54.68 1.58 -6.86
N VAL A 18 -53.47 1.03 -6.67
CA VAL A 18 -52.22 1.56 -7.24
C VAL A 18 -51.96 0.97 -8.63
N VAL A 19 -51.24 1.70 -9.48
CA VAL A 19 -50.75 1.23 -10.77
C VAL A 19 -49.34 0.66 -10.59
N LYS A 20 -49.14 -0.55 -11.11
CA LYS A 20 -47.84 -1.23 -11.15
C LYS A 20 -47.38 -1.30 -12.59
N LEU A 21 -46.23 -0.69 -12.87
CA LEU A 21 -45.64 -0.64 -14.21
C LEU A 21 -44.40 -1.53 -14.30
N LEU A 22 -43.72 -1.75 -13.17
CA LEU A 22 -42.56 -2.63 -13.09
C LEU A 22 -43.00 -4.10 -13.07
N SER A 23 -42.12 -4.97 -13.56
CA SER A 23 -42.27 -6.41 -13.35
C SER A 23 -42.23 -6.76 -11.85
N ASN A 24 -42.90 -7.84 -11.44
CA ASN A 24 -42.95 -8.26 -10.04
C ASN A 24 -41.55 -8.41 -9.41
N LYS A 25 -40.61 -9.04 -10.14
CA LYS A 25 -39.23 -9.22 -9.67
C LYS A 25 -38.51 -7.88 -9.49
N ARG A 26 -38.71 -6.94 -10.42
CA ARG A 26 -38.07 -5.62 -10.38
C ARG A 26 -38.65 -4.76 -9.24
N SER A 27 -39.97 -4.74 -9.12
CA SER A 27 -40.69 -4.06 -8.04
C SER A 27 -40.22 -4.55 -6.66
N GLN A 28 -40.06 -5.86 -6.49
CA GLN A 28 -39.55 -6.45 -5.24
C GLN A 28 -38.09 -6.02 -4.96
N ALA A 29 -37.21 -6.05 -5.96
CA ALA A 29 -35.81 -5.65 -5.78
C ALA A 29 -35.68 -4.19 -5.34
N VAL A 30 -36.43 -3.28 -5.99
CA VAL A 30 -36.46 -1.86 -5.62
C VAL A 30 -37.11 -1.68 -4.24
N GLY A 31 -38.18 -2.42 -3.92
CA GLY A 31 -38.82 -2.39 -2.61
C GLY A 31 -37.92 -2.84 -1.46
N ILE A 32 -37.05 -3.84 -1.69
CA ILE A 32 -36.03 -4.25 -0.72
C ILE A 32 -35.03 -3.13 -0.49
N LEU A 33 -34.50 -2.51 -1.56
CA LEU A 33 -33.58 -1.37 -1.46
C LEU A 33 -34.21 -0.20 -0.68
N MET A 34 -35.48 0.11 -0.96
CA MET A 34 -36.20 1.16 -0.24
C MET A 34 -36.39 0.85 1.25
N SER A 35 -36.44 -0.42 1.61
CA SER A 35 -36.58 -0.83 3.02
C SER A 35 -35.24 -0.82 3.75
N SER A 36 -34.12 -0.98 3.03
CA SER A 36 -32.78 -0.95 3.62
C SER A 36 -32.20 0.47 3.76
N ILE A 37 -32.60 1.40 2.88
CA ILE A 37 -32.12 2.79 2.92
C ILE A 37 -32.89 3.59 3.98
N HIS A 38 -32.18 4.07 5.01
CA HIS A 38 -32.72 4.89 6.10
C HIS A 38 -32.36 6.37 5.89
N LEU A 39 -32.72 6.91 4.72
CA LEU A 39 -32.42 8.28 4.28
C LEU A 39 -33.66 8.91 3.66
N ASP A 40 -33.71 10.25 3.66
CA ASP A 40 -34.72 10.99 2.93
C ASP A 40 -34.25 11.29 1.50
N MET A 41 -35.20 11.46 0.57
CA MET A 41 -34.86 11.87 -0.81
C MET A 41 -34.06 13.16 -0.89
N LYS A 42 -34.24 14.07 0.08
CA LYS A 42 -33.46 15.30 0.17
C LYS A 42 -31.99 15.02 0.48
N ASP A 43 -31.69 14.02 1.31
CA ASP A 43 -30.30 13.66 1.62
C ASP A 43 -29.60 13.12 0.37
N ILE A 44 -30.29 12.23 -0.37
CA ILE A 44 -29.77 11.64 -1.61
C ILE A 44 -29.59 12.72 -2.68
N GLN A 45 -30.56 13.61 -2.86
CA GLN A 45 -30.43 14.73 -3.77
C GLN A 45 -29.26 15.64 -3.40
N ASN A 46 -29.13 15.98 -2.11
CA ASN A 46 -28.05 16.83 -1.62
C ASN A 46 -26.68 16.17 -1.86
N ALA A 47 -26.54 14.88 -1.54
CA ALA A 47 -25.31 14.12 -1.75
C ALA A 47 -24.88 14.10 -3.22
N VAL A 48 -25.82 13.87 -4.14
CA VAL A 48 -25.54 13.76 -5.58
C VAL A 48 -25.25 15.12 -6.21
N LEU A 49 -26.02 16.16 -5.89
CA LEU A 49 -25.83 17.49 -6.46
C LEU A 49 -24.56 18.16 -5.94
N ASN A 50 -24.25 17.98 -4.65
CA ASN A 50 -23.10 18.60 -4.01
C ASN A 50 -21.83 17.74 -4.02
N MET A 51 -21.90 16.51 -4.55
CA MET A 51 -20.84 15.51 -4.48
C MET A 51 -20.31 15.37 -3.05
N ASP A 52 -21.22 15.07 -2.13
CA ASP A 52 -20.95 14.90 -0.71
C ASP A 52 -21.48 13.54 -0.25
N ASN A 53 -20.56 12.62 0.03
CA ASN A 53 -20.83 11.26 0.45
C ASN A 53 -20.63 11.06 1.97
N THR A 54 -20.67 12.12 2.77
CA THR A 54 -20.55 12.04 4.24
C THR A 54 -21.82 11.50 4.90
N VAL A 55 -23.00 11.87 4.36
CA VAL A 55 -24.32 11.43 4.85
C VAL A 55 -24.80 10.19 4.11
N VAL A 56 -24.51 10.11 2.80
CA VAL A 56 -24.88 8.97 1.94
C VAL A 56 -23.58 8.31 1.50
N ASP A 57 -23.27 7.16 2.09
CA ASP A 57 -22.03 6.45 1.80
C ASP A 57 -21.99 5.89 0.36
N LEU A 58 -20.78 5.51 -0.07
CA LEU A 58 -20.53 5.01 -1.43
C LEU A 58 -21.26 3.70 -1.72
N GLU A 59 -21.45 2.83 -0.71
CA GLU A 59 -22.19 1.57 -0.87
C GLU A 59 -23.66 1.85 -1.17
N THR A 60 -24.28 2.80 -0.47
CA THR A 60 -25.64 3.25 -0.72
C THR A 60 -25.76 3.90 -2.10
N LEU A 61 -24.81 4.78 -2.48
CA LEU A 61 -24.78 5.38 -3.82
C LEU A 61 -24.64 4.33 -4.92
N GLN A 62 -23.79 3.31 -4.72
CA GLN A 62 -23.64 2.18 -5.65
C GLN A 62 -24.96 1.40 -5.77
N ALA A 63 -25.61 1.08 -4.65
CA ALA A 63 -26.88 0.35 -4.66
C ALA A 63 -28.00 1.14 -5.35
N LEU A 64 -28.06 2.46 -5.13
CA LEU A 64 -28.96 3.37 -5.82
C LEU A 64 -28.66 3.43 -7.32
N TYR A 65 -27.38 3.48 -7.71
CA TYR A 65 -26.96 3.49 -9.11
C TYR A 65 -27.36 2.20 -9.83
N GLU A 66 -27.08 1.04 -9.25
CA GLU A 66 -27.42 -0.26 -9.85
C GLU A 66 -28.92 -0.50 -9.97
N ASN A 67 -29.70 0.05 -9.03
CA ASN A 67 -31.15 -0.10 -9.01
C ASN A 67 -31.91 1.07 -9.61
N ARG A 68 -31.24 2.07 -10.17
CA ARG A 68 -31.90 3.16 -10.90
C ARG A 68 -32.75 2.60 -12.05
N ALA A 69 -33.79 3.33 -12.40
CA ALA A 69 -34.68 2.93 -13.48
C ALA A 69 -33.97 3.00 -14.84
N GLN A 70 -34.26 2.03 -15.68
CA GLN A 70 -33.82 2.01 -17.08
C GLN A 70 -34.65 2.98 -17.92
N ALA A 71 -34.18 3.27 -19.14
CA ALA A 71 -34.80 4.26 -20.02
C ALA A 71 -36.29 3.93 -20.30
N GLU A 72 -36.60 2.66 -20.56
CA GLU A 72 -37.95 2.18 -20.82
C GLU A 72 -38.84 2.28 -19.57
N GLU A 73 -38.29 1.98 -18.40
CA GLU A 73 -38.99 2.06 -17.11
C GLU A 73 -39.35 3.52 -16.78
N ILE A 74 -38.40 4.44 -16.97
CA ILE A 74 -38.63 5.88 -16.76
C ILE A 74 -39.63 6.45 -17.75
N ASP A 75 -39.57 6.07 -19.02
CA ASP A 75 -40.53 6.53 -20.03
C ASP A 75 -41.96 6.11 -19.68
N GLY A 76 -42.16 4.84 -19.29
CA GLY A 76 -43.47 4.35 -18.83
C GLY A 76 -43.98 5.08 -17.59
N ILE A 77 -43.12 5.31 -16.61
CA ILE A 77 -43.44 6.06 -15.39
C ILE A 77 -43.82 7.50 -15.71
N LYS A 78 -43.03 8.21 -16.53
CA LYS A 78 -43.28 9.61 -16.91
C LYS A 78 -44.58 9.76 -17.70
N LYS A 79 -44.82 8.91 -18.69
CA LYS A 79 -46.09 8.89 -19.45
C LYS A 79 -47.29 8.73 -18.53
N HIS A 80 -47.21 7.84 -17.54
CA HIS A 80 -48.30 7.68 -16.56
C HIS A 80 -48.50 8.97 -15.74
N VAL A 81 -47.43 9.54 -15.20
CA VAL A 81 -47.47 10.78 -14.40
C VAL A 81 -48.05 11.96 -15.19
N GLU A 82 -47.64 12.11 -16.45
CA GLU A 82 -48.14 13.17 -17.34
C GLU A 82 -49.62 12.98 -17.68
N SER A 83 -50.04 11.74 -18.00
CA SER A 83 -51.42 11.43 -18.35
C SER A 83 -52.44 11.53 -17.21
N THR A 84 -51.94 11.64 -15.97
CA THR A 84 -52.73 11.63 -14.74
C THR A 84 -52.67 12.95 -13.96
N LYS A 85 -51.81 13.90 -14.37
CA LYS A 85 -51.54 15.17 -13.67
C LYS A 85 -52.79 16.01 -13.36
N ASP A 86 -53.80 15.97 -14.24
CA ASP A 86 -55.03 16.77 -14.15
C ASP A 86 -56.29 15.93 -13.84
N LYS A 87 -56.14 14.67 -13.41
CA LYS A 87 -57.26 13.74 -13.16
C LYS A 87 -57.36 13.41 -11.67
N GLU A 88 -58.41 13.89 -11.02
CA GLU A 88 -58.68 13.66 -9.58
C GLU A 88 -58.88 12.16 -9.22
N ASP A 89 -59.34 11.37 -10.19
CA ASP A 89 -59.57 9.92 -10.08
C ASP A 89 -58.42 9.04 -10.58
N ALA A 90 -57.27 9.62 -10.91
CA ALA A 90 -56.13 8.85 -11.36
C ALA A 90 -55.59 7.93 -10.27
N LYS A 91 -55.25 6.70 -10.67
CA LYS A 91 -54.59 5.73 -9.78
C LYS A 91 -53.12 6.15 -9.59
N PRO A 92 -52.66 6.31 -8.34
CA PRO A 92 -51.27 6.64 -8.06
C PRO A 92 -50.35 5.47 -8.42
N LEU A 93 -49.10 5.78 -8.74
CA LEU A 93 -48.03 4.78 -8.89
C LEU A 93 -47.83 4.00 -7.59
N ASP A 94 -47.42 2.74 -7.68
CA ASP A 94 -46.94 1.99 -6.51
C ASP A 94 -45.61 2.59 -5.98
N LYS A 95 -45.23 2.26 -4.75
CA LYS A 95 -44.09 2.88 -4.06
C LYS A 95 -42.75 2.74 -4.80
N PRO A 96 -42.40 1.57 -5.39
CA PRO A 96 -41.16 1.43 -6.15
C PRO A 96 -41.08 2.38 -7.35
N GLU A 97 -42.17 2.51 -8.11
CA GLU A 97 -42.28 3.44 -9.23
C GLU A 97 -42.18 4.90 -8.78
N GLN A 98 -42.80 5.26 -7.65
CA GLN A 98 -42.67 6.59 -7.05
C GLN A 98 -41.21 6.90 -6.67
N PHE A 99 -40.51 5.94 -6.05
CA PHE A 99 -39.11 6.09 -5.67
C PHE A 99 -38.20 6.28 -6.89
N LEU A 100 -38.35 5.43 -7.92
CA LEU A 100 -37.60 5.54 -9.16
C LEU A 100 -37.89 6.86 -9.88
N HIS A 101 -39.16 7.30 -9.87
CA HIS A 101 -39.53 8.59 -10.41
C HIS A 101 -38.81 9.73 -9.67
N GLN A 102 -38.83 9.74 -8.34
CA GLN A 102 -38.16 10.75 -7.51
C GLN A 102 -36.65 10.79 -7.77
N LEU A 103 -35.98 9.63 -7.85
CA LEU A 103 -34.57 9.56 -8.22
C LEU A 103 -34.31 10.17 -9.61
N SER A 104 -35.20 9.92 -10.58
CA SER A 104 -35.06 10.47 -11.93
C SER A 104 -35.27 11.98 -12.02
N GLN A 105 -35.84 12.60 -10.99
CA GLN A 105 -35.96 14.07 -10.91
C GLN A 105 -34.65 14.74 -10.47
N ILE A 106 -33.70 13.98 -9.91
CA ILE A 106 -32.37 14.51 -9.61
C ILE A 106 -31.64 14.70 -10.94
N SER A 107 -31.22 15.93 -11.22
CA SER A 107 -30.58 16.31 -12.48
C SER A 107 -29.36 15.44 -12.78
N HIS A 108 -29.39 14.67 -13.86
CA HIS A 108 -28.32 13.77 -14.31
C HIS A 108 -27.81 12.83 -13.21
N PHE A 109 -28.74 12.24 -12.46
CA PHE A 109 -28.46 11.34 -11.34
C PHE A 109 -27.44 10.25 -11.71
N SER A 110 -27.65 9.55 -12.83
CA SER A 110 -26.80 8.42 -13.23
C SER A 110 -25.35 8.88 -13.43
N GLU A 111 -25.17 9.94 -14.21
CA GLU A 111 -23.89 10.49 -14.60
C GLU A 111 -23.12 11.01 -13.38
N ARG A 112 -23.80 11.73 -12.48
CA ARG A 112 -23.21 12.27 -11.26
C ARG A 112 -22.77 11.17 -10.31
N VAL A 113 -23.64 10.20 -10.05
CA VAL A 113 -23.32 9.08 -9.15
C VAL A 113 -22.19 8.23 -9.73
N PHE A 114 -22.18 7.99 -11.04
CA PHE A 114 -21.07 7.31 -11.71
C PHE A 114 -19.74 8.04 -11.45
N CYS A 115 -19.71 9.37 -11.61
CA CYS A 115 -18.52 10.17 -11.37
C CYS A 115 -18.07 10.11 -9.90
N ILE A 116 -18.98 10.23 -8.94
CA ILE A 116 -18.67 10.13 -7.50
C ILE A 116 -18.05 8.76 -7.16
N LEU A 117 -18.65 7.68 -7.65
CA LEU A 117 -18.14 6.32 -7.41
C LEU A 117 -16.76 6.12 -8.05
N PHE A 118 -16.60 6.62 -9.29
CA PHE A 118 -15.33 6.53 -10.00
C PHE A 118 -14.20 7.30 -9.29
N GLN A 119 -14.48 8.47 -8.72
CA GLN A 119 -13.48 9.22 -7.94
C GLN A 119 -12.86 8.37 -6.83
N SER A 120 -13.69 7.67 -6.05
CA SER A 120 -13.21 6.77 -4.99
C SER A 120 -12.41 5.60 -5.55
N THR A 121 -12.97 4.90 -6.55
CA THR A 121 -12.31 3.73 -7.14
C THR A 121 -10.96 4.10 -7.78
N PHE A 122 -10.88 5.26 -8.44
CA PHE A 122 -9.64 5.76 -9.02
C PHE A 122 -8.57 5.97 -7.95
N HIS A 123 -8.92 6.64 -6.85
CA HIS A 123 -7.99 6.90 -5.75
C HIS A 123 -7.48 5.61 -5.11
N GLU A 124 -8.36 4.64 -4.86
CA GLU A 124 -7.99 3.34 -4.30
C GLU A 124 -7.03 2.57 -5.21
N CYS A 125 -7.35 2.51 -6.51
CA CYS A 125 -6.54 1.79 -7.49
C CYS A 125 -5.15 2.44 -7.69
N ILE A 126 -5.08 3.78 -7.82
CA ILE A 126 -3.81 4.49 -7.91
C ILE A 126 -2.97 4.28 -6.65
N THR A 127 -3.58 4.38 -5.46
CA THR A 127 -2.88 4.15 -4.19
C THR A 127 -2.28 2.73 -4.11
N LEU A 128 -3.02 1.73 -4.59
CA LEU A 128 -2.51 0.35 -4.63
C LEU A 128 -1.33 0.20 -5.59
N ILE A 129 -1.41 0.82 -6.78
CA ILE A 129 -0.34 0.82 -7.78
C ILE A 129 0.92 1.49 -7.20
N LEU A 130 0.77 2.69 -6.62
CA LEU A 130 1.83 3.46 -5.99
C LEU A 130 2.58 2.64 -4.93
N ARG A 131 1.86 2.05 -3.97
CA ARG A 131 2.48 1.25 -2.90
C ARG A 131 3.32 0.09 -3.44
N LYS A 132 2.80 -0.62 -4.45
CA LYS A 132 3.54 -1.73 -5.08
C LYS A 132 4.76 -1.21 -5.84
N MET A 133 4.63 -0.07 -6.53
CA MET A 133 5.72 0.58 -7.26
C MET A 133 6.84 1.03 -6.32
N GLU A 134 6.50 1.64 -5.17
CA GLU A 134 7.44 2.09 -4.16
C GLU A 134 8.28 0.94 -3.60
N ILE A 135 7.65 -0.21 -3.31
CA ILE A 135 8.36 -1.42 -2.88
C ILE A 135 9.36 -1.84 -3.96
N LEU A 136 8.90 -1.95 -5.21
CA LEU A 136 9.74 -2.39 -6.33
C LEU A 136 10.93 -1.43 -6.57
N GLN A 137 10.69 -0.13 -6.57
CA GLN A 137 11.73 0.89 -6.73
C GLN A 137 12.72 0.85 -5.56
N ARG A 138 12.23 0.71 -4.33
CA ARG A 138 13.07 0.62 -3.12
C ARG A 138 14.00 -0.59 -3.18
N VAL A 139 13.50 -1.78 -3.52
CA VAL A 139 14.34 -2.98 -3.61
C VAL A 139 15.35 -2.86 -4.76
N CYS A 140 14.92 -2.36 -5.93
CA CYS A 140 15.82 -2.12 -7.06
C CYS A 140 16.96 -1.16 -6.68
N LYS A 141 16.63 0.00 -6.11
CA LYS A 141 17.60 1.01 -5.68
C LYS A 141 18.57 0.45 -4.63
N THR A 142 18.05 -0.28 -3.65
CA THR A 142 18.87 -0.88 -2.59
C THR A 142 19.87 -1.88 -3.17
N LEU A 143 19.42 -2.78 -4.05
CA LEU A 143 20.31 -3.75 -4.69
C LEU A 143 21.31 -3.12 -5.65
N GLN A 144 20.95 -2.00 -6.28
CA GLN A 144 21.81 -1.31 -7.23
C GLN A 144 22.97 -0.58 -6.55
N SER A 145 22.73 0.08 -5.40
CA SER A 145 23.70 1.04 -4.86
C SER A 145 23.94 0.97 -3.35
N SER A 146 23.29 0.05 -2.61
CA SER A 146 23.55 -0.06 -1.17
C SER A 146 24.97 -0.55 -0.89
N LYS A 147 25.71 0.20 -0.08
CA LYS A 147 27.04 -0.18 0.40
C LYS A 147 27.01 -1.56 1.09
N GLY A 148 25.98 -1.83 1.89
CA GLY A 148 25.83 -3.10 2.59
C GLY A 148 25.70 -4.29 1.63
N VAL A 149 24.90 -4.14 0.56
CA VAL A 149 24.77 -5.16 -0.49
C VAL A 149 26.11 -5.42 -1.17
N LEU A 150 26.82 -4.36 -1.57
CA LEU A 150 28.13 -4.50 -2.23
C LEU A 150 29.19 -5.12 -1.32
N GLN A 151 29.20 -4.77 -0.02
CA GLN A 151 30.11 -5.37 0.97
C GLN A 151 29.82 -6.86 1.18
N VAL A 152 28.55 -7.25 1.28
CA VAL A 152 28.17 -8.66 1.41
C VAL A 152 28.59 -9.45 0.17
N LEU A 153 28.33 -8.94 -1.03
CA LEU A 153 28.76 -9.59 -2.28
C LEU A 153 30.29 -9.69 -2.36
N GLY A 154 31.00 -8.64 -1.97
CA GLY A 154 32.46 -8.63 -1.92
C GLY A 154 33.03 -9.66 -0.94
N LEU A 155 32.41 -9.85 0.23
CA LEU A 155 32.78 -10.90 1.18
C LEU A 155 32.59 -12.30 0.60
N VAL A 156 31.46 -12.53 -0.06
CA VAL A 156 31.18 -13.82 -0.71
C VAL A 156 32.21 -14.11 -1.79
N LEU A 157 32.58 -13.11 -2.60
CA LEU A 157 33.61 -13.25 -3.63
C LEU A 157 34.98 -13.55 -3.00
N ALA A 158 35.38 -12.77 -2.00
CA ALA A 158 36.68 -12.90 -1.34
C ALA A 158 36.85 -14.27 -0.67
N PHE A 159 35.86 -14.72 0.11
CA PHE A 159 35.91 -16.02 0.77
C PHE A 159 35.80 -17.16 -0.24
N GLY A 160 34.96 -17.03 -1.27
CA GLY A 160 34.89 -18.00 -2.35
C GLY A 160 36.23 -18.19 -3.06
N ASN A 161 36.91 -17.09 -3.41
CA ASN A 161 38.23 -17.13 -4.03
C ASN A 161 39.30 -17.74 -3.13
N PHE A 162 39.30 -17.40 -1.84
CA PHE A 162 40.23 -17.96 -0.87
C PHE A 162 40.03 -19.48 -0.70
N MET A 163 38.79 -19.92 -0.51
CA MET A 163 38.45 -21.33 -0.31
C MET A 163 38.72 -22.20 -1.54
N ASN A 164 38.58 -21.63 -2.75
CA ASN A 164 38.85 -22.32 -4.01
C ASN A 164 40.26 -22.04 -4.56
N GLY A 165 41.20 -21.59 -3.71
CA GLY A 165 42.59 -21.37 -4.08
C GLY A 165 43.22 -22.61 -4.75
N GLY A 166 43.87 -22.42 -5.89
CA GLY A 166 44.44 -23.51 -6.69
C GLY A 166 43.47 -24.22 -7.63
N ASN A 167 42.16 -23.96 -7.53
CA ASN A 167 41.18 -24.46 -8.50
C ASN A 167 41.05 -23.51 -9.69
N ARG A 168 41.51 -23.94 -10.87
CA ARG A 168 41.53 -23.12 -12.09
C ARG A 168 40.15 -22.67 -12.59
N SER A 169 39.06 -23.36 -12.22
CA SER A 169 37.70 -23.04 -12.68
C SER A 169 36.83 -22.35 -11.62
N ARG A 170 37.28 -22.28 -10.36
CA ARG A 170 36.49 -21.74 -9.24
C ARG A 170 37.23 -20.73 -8.35
N GLY A 171 38.56 -20.67 -8.43
CA GLY A 171 39.36 -19.64 -7.77
C GLY A 171 39.68 -18.49 -8.72
N GLN A 172 40.12 -17.35 -8.16
CA GLN A 172 40.47 -16.14 -8.92
C GLN A 172 39.33 -15.63 -9.82
N ALA A 173 38.09 -15.75 -9.37
CA ALA A 173 36.93 -15.23 -10.06
C ALA A 173 36.80 -13.71 -9.84
N ASP A 174 36.35 -13.00 -10.88
CA ASP A 174 36.01 -11.56 -10.81
C ASP A 174 34.57 -11.33 -10.33
N GLY A 175 33.75 -12.38 -10.34
CA GLY A 175 32.36 -12.35 -9.94
C GLY A 175 31.76 -13.75 -9.89
N PHE A 176 30.51 -13.84 -9.47
CA PHE A 176 29.77 -15.10 -9.38
C PHE A 176 28.32 -14.89 -9.81
N THR A 177 27.67 -15.96 -10.22
CA THR A 177 26.24 -15.96 -10.55
C THR A 177 25.40 -15.92 -9.28
N LEU A 178 24.29 -15.16 -9.27
CA LEU A 178 23.48 -14.97 -8.07
C LEU A 178 22.89 -16.26 -7.47
N ASP A 179 22.75 -17.33 -8.25
CA ASP A 179 22.20 -18.61 -7.80
C ASP A 179 23.05 -19.31 -6.72
N ILE A 180 24.29 -18.86 -6.51
CA ILE A 180 25.14 -19.36 -5.43
C ILE A 180 24.74 -18.81 -4.05
N LEU A 181 24.09 -17.64 -4.00
CA LEU A 181 23.83 -16.95 -2.73
C LEU A 181 23.01 -17.81 -1.75
N PRO A 182 21.89 -18.44 -2.17
CA PRO A 182 21.13 -19.30 -1.26
C PRO A 182 21.90 -20.56 -0.82
N LYS A 183 22.86 -21.02 -1.64
CA LYS A 183 23.66 -22.24 -1.39
C LYS A 183 24.74 -22.04 -0.33
N LEU A 184 25.03 -20.80 0.08
CA LEU A 184 26.05 -20.50 1.09
C LEU A 184 25.72 -21.10 2.47
N LYS A 185 24.45 -21.41 2.74
CA LYS A 185 24.04 -22.09 3.98
C LYS A 185 24.48 -23.55 4.03
N ASP A 186 24.71 -24.18 2.88
CA ASP A 186 25.03 -25.59 2.75
C ASP A 186 26.54 -25.86 2.82
N VAL A 187 27.37 -24.86 2.55
CA VAL A 187 28.83 -24.95 2.72
C VAL A 187 29.14 -24.84 4.20
N LYS A 188 29.63 -25.93 4.83
CA LYS A 188 29.93 -26.00 6.26
C LYS A 188 31.43 -26.01 6.55
N SER A 189 31.78 -25.60 7.77
CA SER A 189 33.09 -25.89 8.37
C SER A 189 33.31 -27.40 8.52
N SER A 190 34.57 -27.82 8.67
CA SER A 190 34.94 -29.24 8.78
C SER A 190 34.30 -29.96 9.97
N ASP A 191 33.97 -29.22 11.03
CA ASP A 191 33.29 -29.71 12.24
C ASP A 191 31.77 -29.52 12.20
N ASN A 192 31.22 -29.04 11.07
CA ASN A 192 29.80 -28.71 10.87
C ASN A 192 29.22 -27.66 11.86
N SER A 193 30.05 -26.95 12.61
CA SER A 193 29.58 -25.97 13.60
C SER A 193 29.06 -24.66 12.99
N MET A 194 29.49 -24.32 11.77
CA MET A 194 29.18 -23.06 11.12
C MET A 194 29.07 -23.21 9.60
N SER A 195 28.08 -22.53 8.98
CA SER A 195 28.02 -22.40 7.52
C SER A 195 28.82 -21.19 7.03
N LEU A 196 29.19 -21.19 5.75
CA LEU A 196 29.81 -20.04 5.09
C LEU A 196 28.89 -18.81 5.17
N LEU A 197 27.57 -18.98 5.03
CA LEU A 197 26.60 -17.90 5.26
C LEU A 197 26.73 -17.31 6.69
N SER A 198 26.73 -18.15 7.72
CA SER A 198 26.86 -17.71 9.11
C SER A 198 28.19 -16.99 9.35
N TYR A 199 29.27 -17.48 8.72
CA TYR A 199 30.58 -16.84 8.78
C TYR A 199 30.60 -15.47 8.10
N VAL A 200 30.02 -15.34 6.90
CA VAL A 200 29.90 -14.06 6.19
C VAL A 200 29.15 -13.03 7.04
N VAL A 201 28.03 -13.42 7.64
CA VAL A 201 27.23 -12.55 8.52
C VAL A 201 28.02 -12.12 9.74
N ALA A 202 28.69 -13.07 10.41
CA ALA A 202 29.50 -12.78 11.59
C ALA A 202 30.68 -11.85 11.24
N TYR A 203 31.32 -12.07 10.10
CA TYR A 203 32.40 -11.20 9.61
C TYR A 203 31.88 -9.81 9.27
N TYR A 204 30.75 -9.72 8.57
CA TYR A 204 30.12 -8.44 8.24
C TYR A 204 29.86 -7.60 9.49
N LEU A 205 29.20 -8.18 10.48
CA LEU A 205 28.90 -7.49 11.74
C LEU A 205 30.17 -7.05 12.49
N ARG A 206 31.23 -7.87 12.49
CA ARG A 206 32.47 -7.52 13.20
C ARG A 206 33.27 -6.40 12.54
N HIS A 207 33.20 -6.29 11.22
CA HIS A 207 34.15 -5.49 10.45
C HIS A 207 33.52 -4.35 9.64
N PHE A 208 32.22 -4.40 9.36
CA PHE A 208 31.51 -3.40 8.56
C PHE A 208 30.37 -2.70 9.29
N ASP A 209 29.97 -3.18 10.46
CA ASP A 209 28.88 -2.60 11.25
C ASP A 209 29.39 -2.14 12.63
N GLU A 210 29.58 -0.83 12.78
CA GLU A 210 30.05 -0.22 14.04
C GLU A 210 29.03 -0.35 15.18
N ASP A 211 27.76 -0.54 14.81
CA ASP A 211 26.64 -0.69 15.72
C ASP A 211 26.26 -2.15 15.97
N ALA A 212 27.09 -3.10 15.52
CA ALA A 212 26.88 -4.52 15.79
C ALA A 212 26.65 -4.81 17.29
N GLY A 213 25.56 -5.53 17.56
CA GLY A 213 25.08 -5.81 18.91
C GLY A 213 24.47 -4.61 19.64
N ARG A 214 24.06 -3.54 18.95
CA ARG A 214 23.26 -2.41 19.47
C ARG A 214 21.89 -2.34 18.82
N GLU A 215 20.98 -1.55 19.40
CA GLU A 215 19.64 -1.32 18.84
C GLU A 215 19.66 -0.54 17.51
N THR A 216 20.70 0.27 17.27
CA THR A 216 20.88 1.04 16.04
C THR A 216 21.43 0.23 14.87
N CYS A 217 21.77 -1.05 15.09
CA CYS A 217 22.28 -1.94 14.06
C CYS A 217 21.26 -2.12 12.93
N ALA A 218 21.63 -1.72 11.72
CA ALA A 218 20.76 -1.77 10.56
C ALA A 218 21.00 -3.03 9.72
N TYR A 219 19.93 -3.64 9.25
CA TYR A 219 20.02 -4.79 8.36
C TYR A 219 20.58 -4.36 6.97
N PRO A 220 21.65 -5.01 6.44
CA PRO A 220 22.39 -4.45 5.31
C PRO A 220 21.82 -4.80 3.92
N LEU A 221 20.83 -5.67 3.85
CA LEU A 221 20.19 -6.13 2.61
C LEU A 221 18.74 -5.62 2.55
N PRO A 222 18.06 -5.65 1.38
CA PRO A 222 16.64 -5.36 1.33
C PRO A 222 15.84 -6.31 2.23
N GLU A 223 14.74 -5.82 2.80
CA GLU A 223 13.90 -6.62 3.69
C GLU A 223 13.33 -7.87 2.98
N PRO A 224 13.38 -9.08 3.59
CA PRO A 224 12.88 -10.30 2.96
C PRO A 224 11.42 -10.18 2.50
N GLN A 225 10.58 -9.50 3.29
CA GLN A 225 9.17 -9.30 2.95
C GLN A 225 8.99 -8.44 1.69
N ASP A 226 9.81 -7.40 1.52
CA ASP A 226 9.78 -6.53 0.33
C ASP A 226 10.24 -7.31 -0.91
N LEU A 227 11.29 -8.14 -0.78
CA LEU A 227 11.78 -9.01 -1.84
C LEU A 227 10.74 -10.08 -2.23
N PHE A 228 10.08 -10.68 -1.24
CA PHE A 228 8.99 -11.61 -1.48
C PHE A 228 7.87 -10.93 -2.27
N GLN A 229 7.39 -9.77 -1.82
CA GLN A 229 6.34 -9.02 -2.51
C GLN A 229 6.76 -8.65 -3.95
N ALA A 230 7.97 -8.14 -4.15
CA ALA A 230 8.48 -7.82 -5.48
C ALA A 230 8.55 -9.06 -6.39
N SER A 231 8.88 -10.23 -5.84
CA SER A 231 8.92 -11.50 -6.60
C SER A 231 7.54 -11.99 -7.06
N GLN A 232 6.45 -11.51 -6.45
CA GLN A 232 5.07 -11.85 -6.80
C GLN A 232 4.45 -10.87 -7.80
N MET A 233 5.11 -9.76 -8.10
CA MET A 233 4.63 -8.74 -9.02
C MET A 233 4.95 -9.08 -10.49
N LYS A 234 4.18 -8.49 -11.41
CA LYS A 234 4.41 -8.57 -12.86
C LYS A 234 4.18 -7.20 -13.48
N PHE A 235 5.06 -6.77 -14.38
CA PHE A 235 4.91 -5.49 -15.07
C PHE A 235 3.62 -5.44 -15.90
N GLU A 236 3.20 -6.56 -16.46
CA GLU A 236 1.99 -6.69 -17.28
C GLU A 236 0.72 -6.41 -16.46
N ASP A 237 0.72 -6.74 -15.16
CA ASP A 237 -0.40 -6.45 -14.27
C ASP A 237 -0.54 -4.94 -14.05
N PHE A 238 0.56 -4.24 -13.76
CA PHE A 238 0.55 -2.77 -13.64
C PHE A 238 0.08 -2.10 -14.93
N GLN A 239 0.59 -2.55 -16.08
CA GLN A 239 0.20 -2.00 -17.37
C GLN A 239 -1.30 -2.24 -17.66
N ARG A 240 -1.84 -3.40 -17.30
CA ARG A 240 -3.27 -3.70 -17.43
C ARG A 240 -4.09 -2.78 -16.55
N ASP A 241 -3.70 -2.63 -15.29
CA ASP A 241 -4.45 -1.84 -14.31
C ASP A 241 -4.44 -0.35 -14.69
N LEU A 242 -3.30 0.20 -15.11
CA LEU A 242 -3.19 1.58 -15.61
C LEU A 242 -4.01 1.80 -16.90
N ARG A 243 -3.97 0.86 -17.86
CA ARG A 243 -4.81 0.94 -19.08
C ARG A 243 -6.30 0.93 -18.74
N LYS A 244 -6.71 0.12 -17.77
CA LYS A 244 -8.09 0.09 -17.29
C LYS A 244 -8.46 1.44 -16.66
N LEU A 245 -7.62 1.98 -15.79
CA LEU A 245 -7.85 3.31 -15.20
C LEU A 245 -7.93 4.42 -16.26
N ARG A 246 -7.09 4.39 -17.29
CA ARG A 246 -7.17 5.32 -18.42
C ARG A 246 -8.53 5.25 -19.11
N LYS A 247 -9.01 4.03 -19.39
CA LYS A 247 -10.31 3.82 -20.03
C LYS A 247 -11.46 4.32 -19.15
N ASP A 248 -11.42 3.98 -17.87
CA ASP A 248 -12.48 4.35 -16.93
C ASP A 248 -12.47 5.88 -16.67
N LEU A 249 -11.30 6.52 -16.65
CA LEU A 249 -11.16 7.98 -16.58
C LEU A 249 -11.76 8.68 -17.81
N ASN A 250 -11.52 8.14 -19.00
CA ASN A 250 -12.12 8.66 -20.23
C ASN A 250 -13.65 8.53 -20.21
N ALA A 251 -14.18 7.43 -19.67
CA ALA A 251 -15.61 7.26 -19.48
C ALA A 251 -16.17 8.29 -18.49
N CYS A 252 -15.50 8.52 -17.35
CA CYS A 252 -15.89 9.55 -16.39
C CYS A 252 -15.85 10.95 -16.98
N SER A 253 -14.85 11.28 -17.80
CA SER A 253 -14.82 12.54 -18.54
C SER A 253 -16.01 12.68 -19.48
N ALA A 254 -16.41 11.62 -20.18
CA ALA A 254 -17.58 11.64 -21.06
C ALA A 254 -18.90 11.83 -20.29
N GLU A 255 -19.08 11.17 -19.13
CA GLU A 255 -20.25 11.37 -18.28
C GLU A 255 -20.30 12.78 -17.70
N THR A 256 -19.15 13.32 -17.29
CA THR A 256 -18.99 14.70 -16.81
C THR A 256 -19.44 15.72 -17.86
N GLU A 257 -19.02 15.53 -19.11
CA GLU A 257 -19.42 16.38 -20.24
C GLU A 257 -20.93 16.37 -20.50
N LYS A 258 -21.62 15.24 -20.29
CA LYS A 258 -23.09 15.19 -20.39
C LYS A 258 -23.73 16.07 -19.33
N VAL A 259 -23.26 16.00 -18.09
CA VAL A 259 -23.75 16.85 -16.99
C VAL A 259 -23.54 18.32 -17.32
N TYR A 260 -22.39 18.70 -17.90
CA TYR A 260 -22.09 20.09 -18.26
C TYR A 260 -23.03 20.65 -19.33
N LYS A 261 -23.33 19.84 -20.35
CA LYS A 261 -24.15 20.27 -21.50
C LYS A 261 -25.64 20.30 -21.21
N LEU A 262 -26.10 19.42 -20.31
CA LEU A 262 -27.52 19.16 -20.14
C LEU A 262 -28.08 19.63 -18.78
N SER A 263 -27.24 20.07 -17.83
CA SER A 263 -27.71 20.64 -16.55
C SER A 263 -28.06 22.12 -16.70
N SER A 264 -29.02 22.59 -15.92
CA SER A 264 -29.26 24.03 -15.73
C SER A 264 -28.11 24.67 -14.94
N GLU A 265 -27.94 25.99 -15.06
CA GLU A 265 -26.91 26.74 -14.33
C GLU A 265 -27.01 26.54 -12.81
N GLU A 266 -28.22 26.51 -12.26
CA GLU A 266 -28.51 26.30 -10.83
C GLU A 266 -28.03 24.94 -10.31
N ASN A 267 -27.99 23.91 -11.15
CA ASN A 267 -27.59 22.56 -10.77
C ASN A 267 -26.16 22.22 -11.21
N LEU A 268 -25.45 23.16 -11.85
CA LEU A 268 -24.13 22.88 -12.42
C LEU A 268 -23.04 22.83 -11.35
N GLN A 269 -23.12 23.72 -10.36
CA GLN A 269 -22.18 23.77 -9.24
C GLN A 269 -22.72 23.06 -8.00
N PRO A 270 -21.85 22.48 -7.16
CA PRO A 270 -20.38 22.45 -7.21
C PRO A 270 -19.79 21.32 -8.09
N PHE A 271 -20.63 20.54 -8.78
CA PHE A 271 -20.19 19.37 -9.56
C PHE A 271 -19.12 19.73 -10.59
N LYS A 272 -19.33 20.82 -11.35
CA LYS A 272 -18.37 21.24 -12.38
C LYS A 272 -16.99 21.53 -11.81
N GLU A 273 -16.90 22.39 -10.80
CA GLU A 273 -15.64 22.74 -10.14
C GLU A 273 -14.90 21.50 -9.63
N LYS A 274 -15.59 20.66 -8.84
CA LYS A 274 -14.98 19.45 -8.24
C LYS A 274 -14.54 18.44 -9.29
N MET A 275 -15.31 18.25 -10.36
CA MET A 275 -14.95 17.31 -11.42
C MET A 275 -13.82 17.82 -12.31
N GLU A 276 -13.75 19.13 -12.59
CA GLU A 276 -12.62 19.71 -13.32
C GLU A 276 -11.31 19.53 -12.54
N GLU A 277 -11.32 19.82 -11.23
CA GLU A 277 -10.16 19.59 -10.36
C GLU A 277 -9.74 18.10 -10.37
N PHE A 278 -10.70 17.21 -10.13
CA PHE A 278 -10.44 15.77 -10.09
C PHE A 278 -9.91 15.25 -11.43
N LEU A 279 -10.54 15.56 -12.56
CA LEU A 279 -10.13 15.04 -13.87
C LEU A 279 -8.74 15.52 -14.27
N ASN A 280 -8.41 16.78 -13.98
CA ASN A 280 -7.08 17.34 -14.22
C ASN A 280 -6.02 16.62 -13.37
N HIS A 281 -6.27 16.45 -12.08
CA HIS A 281 -5.37 15.75 -11.17
C HIS A 281 -5.20 14.27 -11.56
N ALA A 282 -6.31 13.57 -11.79
CA ALA A 282 -6.34 12.16 -12.15
C ALA A 282 -5.57 11.88 -13.45
N LYS A 283 -5.70 12.76 -14.45
CA LYS A 283 -4.97 12.62 -15.71
C LYS A 283 -3.46 12.76 -15.51
N LEU A 284 -3.02 13.78 -14.75
CA LEU A 284 -1.61 14.02 -14.47
C LEU A 284 -1.00 12.87 -13.64
N GLU A 285 -1.73 12.40 -12.63
CA GLU A 285 -1.31 11.30 -11.78
C GLU A 285 -1.13 10.02 -12.61
N LEU A 286 -2.09 9.70 -13.46
CA LEU A 286 -2.04 8.53 -14.33
C LEU A 286 -0.84 8.58 -15.31
N GLU A 287 -0.59 9.73 -15.94
CA GLU A 287 0.57 9.94 -16.81
C GLU A 287 1.90 9.80 -16.03
N THR A 288 1.93 10.29 -14.80
CA THR A 288 3.08 10.14 -13.90
C THR A 288 3.34 8.67 -13.58
N GLN A 289 2.29 7.91 -13.23
CA GLN A 289 2.41 6.48 -12.91
C GLN A 289 2.83 5.64 -14.12
N GLU A 290 2.32 5.93 -15.31
CA GLU A 290 2.74 5.27 -16.55
C GLU A 290 4.24 5.50 -16.83
N LYS A 291 4.72 6.73 -16.64
CA LYS A 291 6.14 7.06 -16.79
C LYS A 291 7.00 6.35 -15.72
N GLN A 292 6.59 6.41 -14.45
CA GLN A 292 7.31 5.75 -13.36
C GLN A 292 7.41 4.24 -13.57
N LEU A 293 6.35 3.60 -14.08
CA LEU A 293 6.36 2.18 -14.44
C LEU A 293 7.43 1.88 -15.50
N ALA A 294 7.46 2.67 -16.58
CA ALA A 294 8.44 2.50 -17.66
C ALA A 294 9.88 2.69 -17.17
N ASP A 295 10.13 3.73 -16.36
CA ASP A 295 11.44 4.00 -15.77
C ASP A 295 11.87 2.87 -14.82
N THR A 296 10.95 2.38 -14.00
CA THR A 296 11.20 1.26 -13.06
C THR A 296 11.52 -0.03 -13.81
N GLN A 297 10.81 -0.31 -14.91
CA GLN A 297 11.10 -1.46 -15.76
C GLN A 297 12.49 -1.36 -16.38
N LYS A 298 12.90 -0.17 -16.85
CA LYS A 298 14.25 0.07 -17.38
C LYS A 298 15.33 -0.13 -16.31
N ILE A 299 15.11 0.37 -15.09
CA ILE A 299 16.02 0.17 -13.95
C ILE A 299 16.16 -1.32 -13.65
N PHE A 300 15.04 -2.05 -13.57
CA PHE A 300 15.05 -3.48 -13.31
C PHE A 300 15.79 -4.29 -14.39
N LEU A 301 15.59 -3.95 -15.67
CA LEU A 301 16.33 -4.57 -16.77
C LEU A 301 17.84 -4.30 -16.65
N GLY A 302 18.24 -3.06 -16.36
CA GLY A 302 19.63 -2.70 -16.12
C GLY A 302 20.25 -3.43 -14.90
N LEU A 303 19.44 -3.65 -13.86
CA LEU A 303 19.84 -4.43 -12.69
C LEU A 303 20.06 -5.90 -13.03
N SER A 304 19.14 -6.49 -13.78
CA SER A 304 19.23 -7.88 -14.24
C SER A 304 20.50 -8.14 -15.07
N VAL A 305 20.86 -7.18 -15.94
CA VAL A 305 22.11 -7.21 -16.71
C VAL A 305 23.33 -7.05 -15.81
N SER A 306 23.32 -6.06 -14.90
CA SER A 306 24.43 -5.81 -13.96
C SER A 306 24.77 -7.04 -13.11
N PHE A 307 23.75 -7.82 -12.72
CA PHE A 307 23.91 -9.06 -11.96
C PHE A 307 24.04 -10.33 -12.81
N SER A 308 24.11 -10.19 -14.14
CA SER A 308 24.23 -11.30 -15.09
C SER A 308 23.16 -12.40 -14.92
N VAL A 309 21.95 -12.01 -14.52
CA VAL A 309 20.82 -12.94 -14.36
C VAL A 309 20.27 -13.28 -15.74
N LYS A 310 20.08 -14.59 -15.99
CA LYS A 310 19.52 -15.08 -17.25
C LYS A 310 18.03 -15.38 -17.08
N PRO A 311 17.21 -15.16 -18.12
CA PRO A 311 15.81 -15.57 -18.11
C PRO A 311 15.71 -17.09 -17.91
N LYS A 312 14.68 -17.54 -17.19
CA LYS A 312 14.38 -18.98 -17.06
C LYS A 312 13.79 -19.52 -18.37
N ALA A 313 13.77 -20.84 -18.52
CA ALA A 313 13.16 -21.49 -19.67
C ALA A 313 11.69 -21.06 -19.83
N GLY A 314 11.34 -20.56 -21.02
CA GLY A 314 10.01 -20.02 -21.32
C GLY A 314 9.84 -18.53 -21.04
N GLU A 315 10.83 -17.86 -20.43
CA GLU A 315 10.84 -16.40 -20.27
C GLU A 315 11.54 -15.73 -21.46
N LYS A 316 10.93 -14.67 -22.01
CA LYS A 316 11.57 -13.84 -23.04
C LYS A 316 12.65 -12.94 -22.44
N ASP A 317 12.32 -12.33 -21.30
CA ASP A 317 13.16 -11.43 -20.52
C ASP A 317 13.15 -11.89 -19.06
N VAL A 318 14.16 -11.51 -18.27
CA VAL A 318 14.24 -11.86 -16.85
C VAL A 318 12.98 -11.35 -16.15
N SER A 319 12.24 -12.23 -15.48
CA SER A 319 11.07 -11.83 -14.70
C SER A 319 11.45 -11.28 -13.32
N LEU A 320 10.56 -10.45 -12.74
CA LEU A 320 10.67 -10.01 -11.35
C LEU A 320 10.81 -11.19 -10.39
N ASN A 321 10.07 -12.27 -10.65
CA ASN A 321 10.17 -13.51 -9.87
C ASN A 321 11.57 -14.13 -9.96
N THR A 322 12.07 -14.37 -11.18
CA THR A 322 13.37 -14.99 -11.43
C THR A 322 14.51 -14.25 -10.71
N PHE A 323 14.44 -12.91 -10.70
CA PHE A 323 15.45 -12.08 -10.03
C PHE A 323 15.26 -12.03 -8.51
N PHE A 324 14.08 -11.62 -8.04
CA PHE A 324 13.86 -11.35 -6.61
C PHE A 324 13.67 -12.61 -5.76
N SER A 325 13.31 -13.77 -6.33
CA SER A 325 13.19 -15.02 -5.55
C SER A 325 14.53 -15.44 -4.96
N ILE A 326 15.62 -15.26 -5.72
CA ILE A 326 16.98 -15.59 -5.29
C ILE A 326 17.38 -14.71 -4.10
N TRP A 327 17.14 -13.41 -4.24
CA TRP A 327 17.40 -12.43 -3.18
C TRP A 327 16.54 -12.66 -1.96
N HIS A 328 15.25 -13.00 -2.14
CA HIS A 328 14.34 -13.30 -1.04
C HIS A 328 14.85 -14.49 -0.22
N GLU A 329 15.22 -15.60 -0.86
CA GLU A 329 15.75 -16.76 -0.14
C GLU A 329 17.05 -16.41 0.61
N PHE A 330 18.02 -15.82 -0.09
CA PHE A 330 19.28 -15.42 0.51
C PHE A 330 19.12 -14.42 1.66
N SER A 331 18.30 -13.38 1.47
CA SER A 331 18.05 -12.34 2.48
C SER A 331 17.34 -12.92 3.69
N THR A 332 16.40 -13.86 3.50
CA THR A 332 15.73 -14.56 4.60
C THR A 332 16.73 -15.28 5.49
N ASP A 333 17.56 -16.15 4.88
CA ASP A 333 18.56 -16.93 5.60
C ASP A 333 19.62 -16.00 6.24
N PHE A 334 20.07 -14.97 5.52
CA PHE A 334 21.01 -13.98 6.03
C PHE A 334 20.41 -13.22 7.23
N LYS A 335 19.14 -12.81 7.18
CA LYS A 335 18.48 -12.06 8.25
C LYS A 335 18.33 -12.90 9.52
N GLU A 336 18.04 -14.19 9.38
CA GLU A 336 17.99 -15.10 10.51
C GLU A 336 19.36 -15.17 11.21
N GLN A 337 20.43 -15.41 10.45
CA GLN A 337 21.79 -15.43 10.99
C GLN A 337 22.20 -14.07 11.55
N TRP A 338 21.83 -12.96 10.91
CA TRP A 338 22.15 -11.61 11.35
C TRP A 338 21.52 -11.31 12.72
N LYS A 339 20.24 -11.67 12.92
CA LYS A 339 19.56 -11.56 14.22
C LYS A 339 20.27 -12.41 15.29
N LYS A 340 20.62 -13.65 14.96
CA LYS A 340 21.31 -14.57 15.88
C LYS A 340 22.69 -14.03 16.30
N GLN A 341 23.49 -13.57 15.34
CA GLN A 341 24.83 -13.03 15.60
C GLN A 341 24.78 -11.70 16.36
N ASN A 342 23.84 -10.80 16.02
CA ASN A 342 23.66 -9.56 16.78
C ASN A 342 23.26 -9.81 18.23
N LYS A 343 22.34 -10.76 18.48
CA LYS A 343 21.97 -11.15 19.85
C LYS A 343 23.18 -11.67 20.62
N LEU A 344 24.02 -12.49 19.99
CA LEU A 344 25.25 -13.01 20.60
C LEU A 344 26.23 -11.88 20.94
N MET A 345 26.44 -10.94 20.01
CA MET A 345 27.32 -9.79 20.24
C MET A 345 26.80 -8.89 21.36
N LEU A 346 25.50 -8.61 21.42
CA LEU A 346 24.88 -7.88 22.52
C LEU A 346 25.15 -8.57 23.86
N GLN A 347 24.92 -9.88 23.95
CA GLN A 347 25.20 -10.66 25.17
C GLN A 347 26.67 -10.57 25.59
N GLN A 348 27.61 -10.63 24.65
CA GLN A 348 29.04 -10.46 24.94
C GLN A 348 29.37 -9.06 25.45
N ARG A 349 28.73 -8.02 24.90
CA ARG A 349 28.91 -6.63 25.34
C ARG A 349 28.39 -6.42 26.76
N VAL A 350 27.21 -6.95 27.07
CA VAL A 350 26.63 -6.89 28.42
C VAL A 350 27.54 -7.59 29.43
N LYS A 351 28.01 -8.81 29.14
CA LYS A 351 28.95 -9.53 30.01
C LYS A 351 30.23 -8.74 30.26
N LYS A 352 30.84 -8.18 29.21
CA LYS A 352 32.03 -7.33 29.36
C LYS A 352 31.76 -6.09 30.20
N ALA A 353 30.60 -5.45 30.04
CA ALA A 353 30.22 -4.29 30.85
C ALA A 353 30.02 -4.66 32.33
N GLU A 354 29.38 -5.79 32.62
CA GLU A 354 29.20 -6.32 33.97
C GLU A 354 30.55 -6.66 34.63
N GLU A 355 31.47 -7.28 33.89
CA GLU A 355 32.84 -7.58 34.35
C GLU A 355 33.62 -6.30 34.64
N CYS A 356 33.57 -5.30 33.75
CA CYS A 356 34.17 -3.99 33.98
C CYS A 356 33.60 -3.31 35.24
N PHE A 357 32.29 -3.38 35.45
CA PHE A 357 31.64 -2.81 36.63
C PHE A 357 32.06 -3.53 37.93
N LYS A 358 32.14 -4.88 37.90
CA LYS A 358 32.64 -5.68 39.03
C LYS A 358 34.09 -5.32 39.38
N GLN A 359 34.96 -5.19 38.37
CA GLN A 359 36.35 -4.79 38.57
C GLN A 359 36.49 -3.36 39.12
N ALA A 360 35.65 -2.43 38.63
CA ALA A 360 35.63 -1.06 39.12
C ALA A 360 35.21 -0.97 40.60
N ARG A 361 34.25 -1.79 41.05
CA ARG A 361 33.83 -1.86 42.46
C ARG A 361 34.85 -2.51 43.39
N GLN A 362 35.77 -3.32 42.86
CA GLN A 362 36.81 -4.00 43.65
C GLN A 362 38.12 -3.19 43.79
N LYS A 363 38.25 -2.04 43.11
CA LYS A 363 39.37 -1.11 43.35
C LYS A 363 39.14 -0.38 44.69
N PRO A 364 40.05 -0.46 45.68
CA PRO A 364 39.87 0.16 46.99
C PRO A 364 39.91 1.69 46.91
N ASP A 365 39.12 2.34 47.77
CA ASP A 365 39.13 3.79 48.00
C ASP A 365 40.57 4.29 48.23
N TYR A 366 40.91 5.39 47.55
CA TYR A 366 42.19 6.07 47.73
C TYR A 366 42.36 6.43 49.21
N ASN A 367 43.43 5.95 49.83
CA ASN A 367 43.79 6.29 51.20
C ASN A 367 44.21 7.77 51.23
N VAL A 368 43.27 8.67 51.55
CA VAL A 368 43.59 10.07 51.84
C VAL A 368 44.32 10.08 53.18
N MET A 369 45.66 10.06 53.13
CA MET A 369 46.46 10.31 54.34
C MET A 369 46.09 11.70 54.88
N PRO A 370 45.69 11.83 56.16
CA PRO A 370 45.54 13.14 56.77
C PRO A 370 46.91 13.83 56.74
N LYS A 371 47.00 14.99 56.08
CA LYS A 371 48.19 15.84 56.17
C LYS A 371 48.47 16.10 57.64
N ASN A 372 49.67 15.73 58.10
CA ASN A 372 50.21 16.10 59.40
C ASN A 372 49.92 17.58 59.67
N THR A 373 49.26 17.84 60.79
CA THR A 373 48.98 19.19 61.29
C THR A 373 50.27 19.84 61.77
N THR A 374 51.12 20.30 60.86
CA THR A 374 52.11 21.34 61.15
C THR A 374 51.40 22.69 61.25
N GLY A 375 50.53 22.80 62.26
CA GLY A 375 49.77 24.00 62.58
C GLY A 375 50.12 24.46 63.99
N ILE A 376 50.15 25.79 64.18
CA ILE A 376 50.60 26.54 65.36
C ILE A 376 50.08 26.01 66.72
N LYS A 377 49.00 25.22 66.74
CA LYS A 377 48.44 24.57 67.93
C LYS A 377 49.40 23.58 68.64
N ALA A 378 50.39 23.00 67.96
CA ALA A 378 51.38 22.13 68.61
C ALA A 378 52.49 22.90 69.38
N LYS A 379 52.61 24.23 69.20
CA LYS A 379 53.63 25.06 69.87
C LYS A 379 53.14 25.80 71.12
N LEU A 380 51.85 25.72 71.46
CA LEU A 380 51.27 26.39 72.64
C LEU A 380 51.11 25.48 73.88
N GLY A 381 51.49 24.20 73.79
CA GLY A 381 51.46 23.25 74.92
C GLY A 381 52.74 23.19 75.77
N LYS A 382 53.73 24.05 75.51
CA LYS A 382 54.96 24.17 76.31
C LYS A 382 55.08 25.58 76.89
N LYS A 383 54.21 25.91 77.84
CA LYS A 383 54.40 26.92 78.88
C LYS A 383 53.52 26.56 80.08
N ILE A 384 54.02 25.63 80.89
CA ILE A 384 53.92 25.64 82.36
C ILE A 384 55.30 25.25 82.85
#